data_AF-W5SAE6-F1
#
_entry.id   AF-W5SAE6-F1
#
_cell.length_a   1.000
_cell.length_b   1.000
_cell.length_c   1.000
_cell.angle_alpha   90.00
_cell.angle_beta   90.00
_cell.angle_gamma   90.00
#
_symmetry.space_group_name_H-M   'P 1'
#
loop_
_entity.id
_entity.type
_entity.pdbx_description
1 polymer ?
#
loop_
_entity_poly.entity_id
_entity_poly.type
_entity_poly.pdbx_seq_one_letter_code
_entity_poly.pdbx_strand_id
1 'polypeptide(L)'
;MHEKELLTNSNLNFINELIKQNECLNEELSQLKSTLKSKNKASKQSKNTPVRFYLNDKTTKLVKKCIKKLIQINPISGWFVYILSITGCRGVEIQNVRLSDVSKETSCDGEVFYSLRVNVAKKRSSICIREVVISESEFDAIMQIHQEHFASKGKDKRRTYLFQKSKHKFRDNRISIIKISKQFKSLLLKQDLGIVNLYIYVEIYLLPH
;
A
#
# COMPACT_ATOMS: atom_id res chain seq x y z
N MET A 1 8.54 -44.17 61.67
CA MET A 1 9.24 -42.88 61.81
C MET A 1 8.56 -41.88 60.89
N HIS A 2 7.88 -40.89 61.46
CA HIS A 2 7.60 -39.63 60.79
C HIS A 2 7.89 -38.56 61.84
N GLU A 3 9.05 -37.90 61.71
CA GLU A 3 9.38 -36.73 62.51
C GLU A 3 8.37 -35.62 62.17
N LYS A 4 7.60 -35.19 63.18
CA LYS A 4 6.90 -33.91 63.14
C LYS A 4 7.94 -32.84 63.46
N GLU A 5 8.38 -32.12 62.44
CA GLU A 5 9.20 -30.93 62.61
C GLU A 5 8.45 -29.89 63.45
N LEU A 6 9.02 -29.51 64.59
CA LEU A 6 8.46 -28.48 65.46
C LEU A 6 8.73 -27.10 64.86
N LEU A 7 7.66 -26.38 64.54
CA LEU A 7 7.72 -25.02 64.03
C LEU A 7 8.31 -24.09 65.10
N THR A 8 9.52 -23.58 64.87
CA THR A 8 10.19 -22.66 65.81
C THR A 8 9.58 -21.26 65.73
N ASN A 9 9.63 -20.47 66.80
CA ASN A 9 9.16 -19.07 66.81
C ASN A 9 9.81 -18.21 65.71
N SER A 10 11.05 -18.56 65.31
CA SER A 10 11.74 -17.91 64.19
C SER A 10 11.05 -18.20 62.85
N ASN A 11 10.61 -19.44 62.62
CA ASN A 11 9.89 -19.82 61.41
C ASN A 11 8.51 -19.14 61.35
N LEU A 12 7.84 -18.98 62.49
CA LEU A 12 6.56 -18.27 62.58
C LEU A 12 6.70 -16.79 62.20
N ASN A 13 7.76 -16.13 62.70
CA ASN A 13 8.02 -14.73 62.40
C ASN A 13 8.33 -14.50 60.91
N PHE A 14 9.12 -15.40 60.30
CA PHE A 14 9.43 -15.34 58.88
C PHE A 14 8.18 -15.54 58.00
N ILE A 15 7.30 -16.47 58.37
CA ILE A 15 6.02 -16.69 57.68
C ILE A 15 5.13 -15.43 57.78
N ASN A 16 5.08 -14.79 58.94
CA ASN A 16 4.29 -13.56 59.13
C ASN A 16 4.83 -12.38 58.30
N GLU A 17 6.15 -12.26 58.14
CA GLU A 17 6.75 -11.26 57.25
C GLU A 17 6.40 -11.52 55.78
N LEU A 18 6.47 -12.78 55.34
CA LEU A 18 6.08 -13.16 53.97
C LEU A 18 4.60 -12.88 53.67
N ILE A 19 3.72 -13.11 54.65
CA ILE A 19 2.29 -12.79 54.51
C ILE A 19 2.09 -11.28 54.32
N LYS A 20 2.73 -10.45 55.17
CA LYS A 20 2.65 -8.99 55.04
C LYS A 20 3.17 -8.48 53.69
N GLN A 21 4.28 -9.04 53.20
CA GLN A 21 4.82 -8.69 51.89
C GLN A 21 3.85 -9.04 50.76
N ASN A 22 3.21 -10.21 50.83
CA ASN A 22 2.21 -10.63 49.84
C ASN A 22 0.95 -9.76 49.86
N GLU A 23 0.49 -9.33 51.03
CA GLU A 23 -0.63 -8.39 51.14
C GLU A 23 -0.30 -7.05 50.48
N CYS A 24 0.88 -6.50 50.76
CA CYS A 24 1.34 -5.25 50.17
C CYS A 24 1.47 -5.32 48.63
N LEU A 25 2.05 -6.41 48.11
CA LEU A 25 2.17 -6.63 46.66
C LEU A 25 0.81 -6.76 45.96
N ASN A 26 -0.17 -7.38 46.63
CA ASN A 26 -1.53 -7.51 46.09
C ASN A 26 -2.25 -6.16 46.02
N GLU A 27 -2.05 -5.28 47.00
CA GLU A 27 -2.56 -3.92 46.98
C GLU A 27 -1.94 -3.09 45.84
N GLU A 28 -0.61 -3.13 45.69
CA GLU A 28 0.08 -2.45 44.59
C GLU A 28 -0.39 -2.94 43.21
N LEU A 29 -0.56 -4.26 43.03
CA LEU A 29 -1.09 -4.82 41.80
C LEU A 29 -2.53 -4.37 41.51
N SER A 30 -3.35 -4.21 42.55
CA SER A 30 -4.72 -3.70 42.42
C SER A 30 -4.73 -2.24 41.95
N GLN A 31 -3.87 -1.41 42.54
CA GLN A 31 -3.69 0.00 42.17
C GLN A 31 -3.13 0.17 40.74
N LEU A 32 -2.16 -0.65 40.34
CA LEU A 32 -1.63 -0.65 38.97
C LEU A 32 -2.70 -1.06 37.94
N LYS A 33 -3.50 -2.09 38.25
CA LYS A 33 -4.61 -2.53 37.39
C LYS A 33 -5.69 -1.45 37.24
N SER A 34 -6.03 -0.72 38.30
CA SER A 34 -7.01 0.38 38.23
C SER A 34 -6.47 1.56 37.42
N THR A 35 -5.19 1.89 37.57
CA THR A 35 -4.50 2.94 36.80
C THR A 35 -4.39 2.61 35.31
N LEU A 36 -4.13 1.35 34.95
CA LEU A 36 -4.14 0.89 33.55
C LEU A 36 -5.54 0.97 32.94
N LYS A 37 -6.58 0.60 33.70
CA LYS A 37 -7.98 0.71 33.24
C LYS A 37 -8.40 2.16 33.03
N SER A 38 -7.95 3.10 33.87
CA SER A 38 -8.28 4.53 33.73
C SER A 38 -7.54 5.17 32.55
N LYS A 39 -6.24 4.87 32.35
CA LYS A 39 -5.48 5.29 31.16
C LYS A 39 -6.13 4.80 29.85
N ASN A 40 -6.58 3.56 29.82
CA ASN A 40 -7.24 3.00 28.63
C ASN A 40 -8.62 3.63 28.37
N LYS A 41 -9.37 4.04 29.41
CA LYS A 41 -10.62 4.80 29.25
C LYS A 41 -10.38 6.24 28.77
N ALA A 42 -9.35 6.92 29.28
CA ALA A 42 -8.98 8.27 28.83
C ALA A 42 -8.49 8.29 27.36
N SER A 43 -7.85 7.21 26.89
CA SER A 43 -7.41 7.09 25.49
C SER A 43 -8.53 6.81 24.47
N LYS A 44 -9.74 6.41 24.92
CA LYS A 44 -10.89 6.14 24.03
C LYS A 44 -11.63 7.39 23.56
N GLN A 45 -11.24 8.57 24.01
CA GLN A 45 -11.69 9.87 23.49
C GLN A 45 -10.66 10.50 22.55
N SER A 46 -9.85 9.71 21.84
CA SER A 46 -9.24 10.24 20.62
C SER A 46 -10.33 10.30 19.54
N LYS A 47 -10.65 11.51 19.08
CA LYS A 47 -11.39 11.69 17.84
C LYS A 47 -10.68 10.83 16.79
N ASN A 48 -11.33 9.80 16.28
CA ASN A 48 -10.86 9.00 15.15
C ASN A 48 -10.85 9.90 13.89
N THR A 49 -9.96 10.87 13.84
CA THR A 49 -9.59 11.51 12.60
C THR A 49 -8.60 10.56 11.95
N PRO A 50 -8.98 9.87 10.85
CA PRO A 50 -8.04 9.00 10.17
C PRO A 50 -6.81 9.85 9.82
N VAL A 51 -5.65 9.46 10.34
CA VAL A 51 -4.38 10.11 9.99
C VAL A 51 -4.23 9.96 8.48
N ARG A 52 -4.42 11.05 7.74
CA ARG A 52 -4.19 11.06 6.30
C ARG A 52 -2.69 11.14 6.10
N PHE A 53 -2.08 9.98 5.83
CA PHE A 53 -0.68 9.87 5.45
C PHE A 53 -0.51 10.35 4.01
N TYR A 54 -0.42 11.67 3.82
CA TYR A 54 0.08 12.21 2.56
C TYR A 54 1.59 12.01 2.49
N LEU A 55 2.11 11.66 1.31
CA LEU A 55 3.55 11.58 1.09
C LEU A 55 4.13 12.99 1.22
N ASN A 56 5.09 13.19 2.11
CA ASN A 56 5.85 14.43 2.16
C ASN A 56 6.78 14.57 0.93
N ASP A 57 7.31 15.76 0.68
CA ASP A 57 8.15 16.03 -0.51
C ASP A 57 9.36 15.10 -0.64
N LYS A 58 10.00 14.74 0.49
CA LYS A 58 11.13 13.81 0.50
C LYS A 58 10.69 12.42 0.00
N THR A 59 9.58 11.92 0.51
CA THR A 59 8.99 10.66 0.10
C THR A 59 8.54 10.71 -1.36
N THR A 60 7.93 11.80 -1.81
CA THR A 60 7.53 11.99 -3.22
C THR A 60 8.73 11.96 -4.17
N LYS A 61 9.84 12.62 -3.83
CA LYS A 61 11.09 12.58 -4.62
C LYS A 61 11.65 11.15 -4.71
N LEU A 62 11.62 10.42 -3.60
CA LEU A 62 12.08 9.03 -3.55
C LEU A 62 11.17 8.11 -4.37
N VAL A 63 9.85 8.24 -4.26
CA VAL A 63 8.89 7.51 -5.10
C VAL A 63 9.15 7.77 -6.58
N LYS A 64 9.33 9.03 -7.00
CA LYS A 64 9.71 9.38 -8.38
C LYS A 64 11.02 8.69 -8.80
N LYS A 65 12.04 8.65 -7.94
CA LYS A 65 13.31 7.95 -8.20
C LYS A 65 13.10 6.44 -8.37
N CYS A 66 12.29 5.82 -7.51
CA CYS A 66 11.94 4.40 -7.63
C CYS A 66 11.17 4.09 -8.91
N ILE A 67 10.25 4.97 -9.34
CA ILE A 67 9.53 4.83 -10.61
C ILE A 67 10.51 4.88 -11.78
N LYS A 68 11.40 5.88 -11.83
CA LYS A 68 12.44 5.97 -12.87
C LYS A 68 13.32 4.71 -12.92
N LYS A 69 13.72 4.20 -11.76
CA LYS A 69 14.49 2.96 -11.66
C LYS A 69 13.68 1.74 -12.10
N LEU A 70 12.39 1.69 -11.79
CA LEU A 70 11.51 0.61 -12.25
C LEU A 70 11.32 0.64 -13.76
N ILE A 71 11.19 1.83 -14.38
CA ILE A 71 11.12 1.97 -15.83
C ILE A 71 12.38 1.39 -16.49
N GLN A 72 13.57 1.62 -15.91
CA GLN A 72 14.83 1.07 -16.43
C GLN A 72 14.91 -0.47 -16.32
N ILE A 73 14.45 -1.05 -15.20
CA ILE A 73 14.57 -2.50 -14.95
C ILE A 73 13.44 -3.29 -15.63
N ASN A 74 12.23 -2.74 -15.62
CA ASN A 74 11.03 -3.35 -16.16
C ASN A 74 10.09 -2.25 -16.66
N PRO A 75 10.25 -1.82 -17.93
CA PRO A 75 9.53 -0.67 -18.49
C PRO A 75 8.02 -0.75 -18.32
N ILE A 76 7.42 -1.93 -18.57
CA ILE A 76 5.97 -2.10 -18.46
C ILE A 76 5.45 -1.94 -17.03
N SER A 77 6.20 -2.46 -16.04
CA SER A 77 5.89 -2.26 -14.63
C SER A 77 6.09 -0.79 -14.24
N GLY A 78 7.16 -0.16 -14.73
CA GLY A 78 7.52 1.22 -14.43
C GLY A 78 6.46 2.22 -14.91
N TRP A 79 6.08 2.12 -16.19
CA TRP A 79 5.05 2.97 -16.78
C TRP A 79 3.67 2.75 -16.15
N PHE A 80 3.34 1.51 -15.76
CA PHE A 80 2.11 1.24 -15.03
C PHE A 80 2.07 1.97 -13.68
N VAL A 81 3.16 1.93 -12.92
CA VAL A 81 3.26 2.64 -11.63
C VAL A 81 3.31 4.16 -11.84
N TYR A 82 3.94 4.64 -12.91
CA TYR A 82 3.95 6.05 -13.27
C TYR A 82 2.54 6.59 -13.47
N ILE A 83 1.74 5.95 -14.32
CA ILE A 83 0.34 6.34 -14.56
C ILE A 83 -0.48 6.30 -13.27
N LEU A 84 -0.27 5.28 -12.42
CA LEU A 84 -0.91 5.24 -11.10
C LEU A 84 -0.54 6.45 -10.22
N SER A 85 0.72 6.86 -10.24
CA SER A 85 1.21 7.96 -9.41
C SER A 85 0.62 9.32 -9.79
N ILE A 86 0.38 9.55 -11.07
CA ILE A 86 -0.18 10.83 -11.56
C ILE A 86 -1.72 10.84 -11.53
N THR A 87 -2.36 9.67 -11.63
CA THR A 87 -3.83 9.56 -11.63
C THR A 87 -4.44 9.43 -10.24
N GLY A 88 -3.69 8.87 -9.29
CA GLY A 88 -4.21 8.48 -7.98
C GLY A 88 -5.38 7.50 -8.06
N CYS A 89 -5.49 6.74 -9.17
CA CYS A 89 -6.47 5.69 -9.36
C CYS A 89 -5.94 4.35 -8.81
N ARG A 90 -6.81 3.38 -8.60
CA ARG A 90 -6.41 2.01 -8.23
C ARG A 90 -5.84 1.27 -9.43
N GLY A 91 -4.95 0.31 -9.19
CA GLY A 91 -4.36 -0.56 -10.21
C GLY A 91 -5.40 -1.22 -11.10
N VAL A 92 -6.51 -1.67 -10.50
CA VAL A 92 -7.62 -2.29 -11.25
C VAL A 92 -8.37 -1.30 -12.15
N GLU A 93 -8.47 -0.03 -11.73
CA GLU A 93 -9.09 1.05 -12.52
C GLU A 93 -8.20 1.37 -13.72
N ILE A 94 -6.89 1.46 -13.53
CA ILE A 94 -5.92 1.66 -14.62
C ILE A 94 -5.89 0.47 -15.59
N GLN A 95 -5.98 -0.77 -15.10
CA GLN A 95 -6.08 -1.96 -15.98
C GLN A 95 -7.36 -1.99 -16.82
N ASN A 96 -8.40 -1.24 -16.44
CA ASN A 96 -9.67 -1.19 -17.16
C ASN A 96 -9.70 -0.12 -18.25
N VAL A 97 -8.72 0.78 -18.31
CA VAL A 97 -8.61 1.82 -19.35
C VAL A 97 -8.38 1.15 -20.70
N ARG A 98 -9.35 1.32 -21.61
CA ARG A 98 -9.23 0.86 -22.99
C ARG A 98 -8.48 1.88 -23.82
N LEU A 99 -7.90 1.45 -24.94
CA LEU A 99 -7.33 2.40 -25.92
C LEU A 99 -8.41 3.33 -26.48
N SER A 100 -9.67 2.89 -26.54
CA SER A 100 -10.82 3.73 -26.92
C SER A 100 -11.18 4.79 -25.88
N ASP A 101 -10.68 4.65 -24.65
CA ASP A 101 -10.90 5.62 -23.57
C ASP A 101 -9.78 6.66 -23.52
N VAL A 102 -8.83 6.60 -24.46
CA VAL A 102 -7.74 7.55 -24.63
C VAL A 102 -8.01 8.41 -25.86
N SER A 103 -8.03 9.73 -25.69
CA SER A 103 -8.28 10.68 -26.77
C SER A 103 -7.02 11.48 -27.06
N LYS A 104 -6.66 11.59 -28.34
CA LYS A 104 -5.61 12.51 -28.81
C LYS A 104 -6.22 13.92 -28.85
N GLU A 105 -5.54 14.87 -28.24
CA GLU A 105 -5.95 16.27 -28.17
C GLU A 105 -4.80 17.17 -28.61
N THR A 106 -5.14 18.40 -29.00
CA THR A 106 -4.17 19.40 -29.45
C THR A 106 -4.52 20.72 -28.77
N SER A 107 -3.53 21.32 -28.11
CA SER A 107 -3.69 22.60 -27.44
C SER A 107 -3.81 23.74 -28.45
N CYS A 108 -4.19 24.92 -27.98
CA CYS A 108 -4.20 26.14 -28.81
C CYS A 108 -2.81 26.45 -29.40
N ASP A 109 -1.75 26.04 -28.72
CA ASP A 109 -0.36 26.26 -29.13
C ASP A 109 0.16 25.15 -30.08
N GLY A 110 -0.70 24.20 -30.46
CA GLY A 110 -0.34 23.07 -31.32
C GLY A 110 0.33 21.91 -30.59
N GLU A 111 0.46 21.96 -29.26
CA GLU A 111 1.02 20.87 -28.47
C GLU A 111 0.04 19.68 -28.44
N VAL A 112 0.56 18.51 -28.78
CA VAL A 112 -0.21 17.27 -28.76
C VAL A 112 -0.11 16.59 -27.41
N PHE A 113 -1.26 16.19 -26.86
CA PHE A 113 -1.34 15.41 -25.65
C PHE A 113 -2.45 14.36 -25.73
N TYR A 114 -2.47 13.44 -24.77
CA TYR A 114 -3.43 12.37 -24.69
C TYR A 114 -4.19 12.45 -23.38
N SER A 115 -5.52 12.53 -23.47
CA SER A 115 -6.42 12.46 -22.32
C SER A 115 -6.84 11.02 -22.04
N LEU A 116 -6.60 10.56 -20.81
CA LEU A 116 -6.96 9.23 -20.32
C LEU A 116 -8.21 9.36 -19.46
N ARG A 117 -9.33 8.77 -19.92
CA ARG A 117 -10.57 8.72 -19.14
C ARG A 117 -10.63 7.45 -18.29
N VAL A 118 -10.35 7.60 -16.99
CA VAL A 118 -10.38 6.47 -16.05
C VAL A 118 -11.73 6.40 -15.35
N ASN A 119 -12.46 5.30 -15.60
CA ASN A 119 -13.72 5.02 -14.92
C ASN A 119 -13.46 4.49 -13.50
N VAL A 120 -13.86 5.27 -12.50
CA VAL A 120 -13.73 4.93 -11.08
C VAL A 120 -15.11 4.62 -10.52
N ALA A 121 -15.34 3.35 -10.16
CA ALA A 121 -16.59 2.91 -9.56
C ALA A 121 -16.72 3.45 -8.12
N LYS A 122 -17.91 3.96 -7.77
CA LYS A 122 -18.28 4.37 -6.41
C LYS A 122 -19.38 3.47 -5.85
N LYS A 123 -19.50 3.47 -4.51
CA LYS A 123 -20.59 2.77 -3.82
C LYS A 123 -21.93 3.36 -4.29
N ARG A 124 -22.93 2.52 -4.56
CA ARG A 124 -24.26 2.87 -5.11
C ARG A 124 -24.29 3.23 -6.60
N SER A 125 -23.47 2.55 -7.41
CA SER A 125 -23.54 2.55 -8.88
C SER A 125 -23.23 3.88 -9.59
N SER A 126 -22.74 4.89 -8.88
CA SER A 126 -22.20 6.09 -9.53
C SER A 126 -20.79 5.81 -10.06
N ILE A 127 -20.52 6.28 -11.28
CA ILE A 127 -19.18 6.26 -11.88
C ILE A 127 -18.68 7.71 -11.84
N CYS A 128 -17.47 7.93 -11.32
CA CYS A 128 -16.77 9.18 -11.57
C CYS A 128 -15.68 8.94 -12.61
N ILE A 129 -15.58 9.82 -13.59
CA ILE A 129 -14.52 9.79 -14.58
C ILE A 129 -13.40 10.69 -14.05
N ARG A 130 -12.21 10.12 -13.94
CA ARG A 130 -10.99 10.90 -13.69
C ARG A 130 -10.26 11.04 -15.01
N GLU A 131 -10.05 12.29 -15.39
CA GLU A 131 -9.32 12.65 -16.59
C GLU A 131 -7.89 12.99 -16.22
N VAL A 132 -6.94 12.42 -16.95
CA VAL A 132 -5.51 12.66 -16.77
C VAL A 132 -4.87 12.85 -18.12
N VAL A 133 -4.09 13.91 -18.23
CA VAL A 133 -3.35 14.23 -19.44
C VAL A 133 -1.93 13.68 -19.33
N ILE A 134 -1.45 13.07 -20.40
CA ILE A 134 -0.03 12.73 -20.61
C ILE A 134 0.43 13.31 -21.95
N SER A 135 1.72 13.61 -22.06
CA SER A 135 2.32 14.08 -23.30
C SER A 135 2.31 13.00 -24.39
N GLU A 136 2.43 13.42 -25.65
CA GLU A 136 2.62 12.50 -26.78
C GLU A 136 3.81 11.55 -26.54
N SER A 137 4.93 12.07 -26.04
CA SER A 137 6.13 11.27 -25.75
C SER A 137 5.90 10.16 -24.72
N GLU A 138 5.11 10.42 -23.68
CA GLU A 138 4.77 9.42 -22.66
C GLU A 138 3.80 8.38 -23.21
N PHE A 139 2.83 8.81 -24.01
CA PHE A 139 1.90 7.90 -24.67
C PHE A 139 2.65 6.95 -25.61
N ASP A 140 3.51 7.48 -26.48
CA ASP A 140 4.29 6.69 -27.44
C ASP A 140 5.23 5.71 -26.75
N ALA A 141 5.89 6.13 -25.66
CA ALA A 141 6.70 5.24 -24.85
C ALA A 141 5.86 4.06 -24.29
N ILE A 142 4.65 4.32 -23.80
CA ILE A 142 3.73 3.27 -23.32
C ILE A 142 3.27 2.36 -24.47
N MET A 143 3.03 2.92 -25.66
CA MET A 143 2.69 2.15 -26.86
C MET A 143 3.81 1.17 -27.22
N GLN A 144 5.03 1.68 -27.30
CA GLN A 144 6.23 0.93 -27.67
C GLN A 144 6.59 -0.16 -26.65
N ILE A 145 6.69 0.17 -25.36
CA ILE A 145 7.13 -0.80 -24.33
C ILE A 145 6.18 -1.99 -24.22
N HIS A 146 4.89 -1.78 -24.50
CA HIS A 146 3.92 -2.85 -24.50
C HIS A 146 4.13 -3.77 -25.71
N GLN A 147 4.33 -3.19 -26.90
CA GLN A 147 4.67 -3.96 -28.09
C GLN A 147 5.93 -4.82 -27.89
N GLU A 148 6.99 -4.25 -27.31
CA GLU A 148 8.24 -4.95 -26.99
C GLU A 148 8.04 -6.04 -25.93
N HIS A 149 7.23 -5.77 -24.90
CA HIS A 149 6.97 -6.72 -23.81
C HIS A 149 6.27 -8.00 -24.29
N PHE A 150 5.36 -7.90 -25.25
CA PHE A 150 4.69 -9.09 -25.81
C PHE A 150 5.50 -9.71 -26.95
N ALA A 151 6.20 -8.90 -27.75
CA ALA A 151 7.11 -9.40 -28.77
C ALA A 151 8.22 -10.30 -28.18
N SER A 152 8.88 -9.85 -27.11
CA SER A 152 9.94 -10.61 -26.42
C SER A 152 9.47 -11.93 -25.81
N LYS A 153 8.16 -12.11 -25.66
CA LYS A 153 7.54 -13.33 -25.13
C LYS A 153 6.93 -14.21 -26.21
N GLY A 154 7.09 -13.86 -27.50
CA GLY A 154 6.46 -14.57 -28.61
C GLY A 154 4.93 -14.51 -28.59
N LYS A 155 4.34 -13.44 -28.03
CA LYS A 155 2.89 -13.33 -27.84
C LYS A 155 2.24 -12.31 -28.77
N ASP A 156 0.93 -12.44 -28.96
CA ASP A 156 0.12 -11.48 -29.73
C ASP A 156 0.30 -10.05 -29.18
N LYS A 157 0.68 -9.13 -30.08
CA LYS A 157 0.96 -7.73 -29.76
C LYS A 157 -0.31 -6.87 -29.73
N ARG A 158 -1.43 -7.36 -30.27
CA ARG A 158 -2.73 -6.68 -30.25
C ARG A 158 -3.22 -6.53 -28.82
N ARG A 159 -3.86 -5.40 -28.54
CA ARG A 159 -4.41 -5.11 -27.22
C ARG A 159 -5.68 -4.30 -27.30
N THR A 160 -6.51 -4.42 -26.27
CA THR A 160 -7.71 -3.60 -26.09
C THR A 160 -7.48 -2.54 -25.02
N TYR A 161 -6.62 -2.84 -24.05
CA TYR A 161 -6.37 -1.99 -22.89
C TYR A 161 -5.03 -1.28 -23.02
N LEU A 162 -4.93 -0.09 -22.42
CA LEU A 162 -3.67 0.66 -22.33
C LEU A 162 -2.58 -0.24 -21.70
N PHE A 163 -2.93 -0.90 -20.60
CA PHE A 163 -2.16 -1.99 -20.00
C PHE A 163 -2.96 -3.29 -20.09
N GLN A 164 -2.51 -4.24 -20.89
CA GLN A 164 -3.28 -5.45 -21.20
C GLN A 164 -3.58 -6.28 -19.95
N LYS A 165 -4.88 -6.49 -19.68
CA LYS A 165 -5.37 -7.47 -18.70
C LYS A 165 -5.88 -8.74 -19.38
N SER A 166 -5.98 -9.84 -18.64
CA SER A 166 -6.47 -11.11 -19.16
C SER A 166 -7.93 -11.01 -19.63
N LYS A 167 -8.18 -11.36 -20.90
CA LYS A 167 -9.48 -11.85 -21.40
C LYS A 167 -9.29 -13.28 -21.92
N HIS A 168 -10.37 -14.03 -22.12
CA HIS A 168 -10.30 -15.41 -22.62
C HIS A 168 -9.43 -15.57 -23.88
N LYS A 169 -9.51 -14.62 -24.83
CA LYS A 169 -8.70 -14.60 -26.07
C LYS A 169 -7.20 -14.23 -25.87
N PHE A 170 -6.81 -13.78 -24.68
CA PHE A 170 -5.47 -13.24 -24.37
C PHE A 170 -5.00 -13.69 -22.98
N ARG A 171 -5.34 -14.91 -22.56
CA ARG A 171 -5.15 -15.41 -21.19
C ARG A 171 -3.68 -15.29 -20.74
N ASP A 172 -2.76 -15.48 -21.67
CA ASP A 172 -1.32 -15.45 -21.40
C ASP A 172 -0.69 -14.05 -21.56
N ASN A 173 -1.46 -13.05 -22.00
CA ASN A 173 -0.96 -11.69 -22.28
C ASN A 173 -1.34 -10.70 -21.17
N ARG A 174 -1.41 -11.16 -19.92
CA ARG A 174 -1.76 -10.29 -18.79
C ARG A 174 -0.53 -9.67 -18.14
N ILE A 175 -0.63 -8.38 -17.87
CA ILE A 175 0.21 -7.68 -16.91
C ILE A 175 -0.32 -7.96 -15.50
N SER A 176 0.52 -8.51 -14.62
CA SER A 176 0.12 -8.86 -13.26
C SER A 176 0.39 -7.70 -12.30
N ILE A 177 -0.67 -7.06 -11.81
CA ILE A 177 -0.57 -5.99 -10.80
C ILE A 177 0.16 -6.50 -9.55
N ILE A 178 -0.10 -7.75 -9.14
CA ILE A 178 0.57 -8.36 -7.98
C ILE A 178 2.09 -8.43 -8.20
N LYS A 179 2.55 -8.81 -9.40
CA LYS A 179 3.98 -8.84 -9.71
C LYS A 179 4.58 -7.43 -9.71
N ILE A 180 3.89 -6.46 -10.31
CA ILE A 180 4.31 -5.04 -10.32
C ILE A 180 4.44 -4.51 -8.88
N SER A 181 3.41 -4.75 -8.07
CA SER A 181 3.36 -4.38 -6.66
C SER A 181 4.57 -4.91 -5.88
N LYS A 182 4.89 -6.20 -6.03
CA LYS A 182 6.06 -6.82 -5.39
C LYS A 182 7.39 -6.18 -5.85
N GLN A 183 7.54 -5.95 -7.16
CA GLN A 183 8.74 -5.32 -7.72
C GLN A 183 8.93 -3.89 -7.19
N PHE A 184 7.88 -3.09 -7.21
CA PHE A 184 7.94 -1.72 -6.74
C PHE A 184 8.16 -1.64 -5.22
N LYS A 185 7.49 -2.50 -4.44
CA LYS A 185 7.71 -2.63 -2.99
C LYS A 185 9.18 -2.95 -2.68
N SER A 186 9.80 -3.86 -3.43
CA SER A 186 11.22 -4.20 -3.27
C SER A 186 12.14 -3.00 -3.52
N LEU A 187 11.84 -2.18 -4.53
CA LEU A 187 12.63 -0.97 -4.82
C LEU A 187 12.52 0.08 -3.72
N LEU A 188 11.33 0.26 -3.14
CA LEU A 188 11.10 1.22 -2.07
C LEU A 188 11.79 0.77 -0.76
N LEU A 189 11.76 -0.53 -0.44
CA LEU A 189 12.47 -1.08 0.73
C LEU A 189 13.99 -0.88 0.64
N LYS A 190 14.57 -0.94 -0.56
CA LYS A 190 15.99 -0.66 -0.80
C LYS A 190 16.38 0.82 -0.65
N GLN A 191 15.44 1.72 -0.35
CA GLN A 191 15.68 3.15 -0.14
C GLN A 191 15.32 3.60 1.29
N ASP A 192 15.25 2.67 2.24
CA ASP A 192 14.97 2.91 3.67
C ASP A 192 13.66 3.65 3.96
N LEU A 193 12.63 3.44 3.13
CA LEU A 193 11.29 3.91 3.47
C LEU A 193 10.73 3.06 4.63
N GLY A 194 10.50 3.69 5.78
CA GLY A 194 9.83 3.06 6.92
C GLY A 194 8.52 2.37 6.52
N ILE A 195 8.32 1.16 7.04
CA ILE A 195 7.30 0.16 6.67
C ILE A 195 5.87 0.73 6.60
N VAL A 196 5.56 1.77 7.39
CA VAL A 196 4.22 2.36 7.52
C VAL A 196 3.79 3.15 6.28
N ASN A 197 4.67 3.94 5.66
CA ASN A 197 4.33 4.69 4.44
C ASN A 197 4.24 3.79 3.19
N LEU A 198 4.96 2.67 3.23
CA LEU A 198 5.03 1.69 2.15
C LEU A 198 3.74 0.87 2.01
N TYR A 199 3.14 0.54 3.15
CA TYR A 199 1.91 -0.25 3.22
C TYR A 199 0.74 0.49 2.54
N ILE A 200 0.63 1.80 2.79
CA ILE A 200 -0.46 2.64 2.29
C ILE A 200 -0.39 2.79 0.76
N TYR A 201 0.77 3.09 0.18
CA TYR A 201 0.85 3.30 -1.27
C TYR A 201 0.64 2.00 -2.08
N VAL A 202 1.17 0.87 -1.58
CA VAL A 202 1.11 -0.40 -2.29
C VAL A 202 -0.23 -1.12 -2.08
N GLU A 203 -0.81 -1.05 -0.89
CA GLU A 203 -2.07 -1.73 -0.59
C GLU A 203 -3.28 -0.94 -1.10
N ILE A 204 -3.27 0.39 -1.00
CA ILE A 204 -4.40 1.23 -1.48
C ILE A 204 -4.43 1.35 -3.01
N TYR A 205 -3.26 1.46 -3.66
CA TYR A 205 -3.22 1.73 -5.10
C TYR A 205 -2.84 0.52 -5.96
N LEU A 206 -2.16 -0.51 -5.42
CA LEU A 206 -1.62 -1.59 -6.23
C LEU A 206 -2.17 -2.98 -5.90
N LEU A 207 -2.97 -3.17 -4.86
CA LEU A 207 -3.61 -4.46 -4.57
C LEU A 207 -5.11 -4.41 -4.93
N PRO A 208 -5.65 -5.45 -5.61
CA PRO A 208 -7.08 -5.59 -5.77
C PRO A 208 -7.69 -5.93 -4.40
N HIS A 209 -8.61 -5.08 -3.93
CA HIS A 209 -9.55 -5.44 -2.86
C HIS A 209 -10.75 -6.17 -3.46
#